data_AF-A0A519PBY8-F1
#
_entry.id   AF-A0A519PBY8-F1
#
_cell.length_a   1.000
_cell.length_b   1.000
_cell.length_c   1.000
_cell.angle_alpha   90.00
_cell.angle_beta   90.00
_cell.angle_gamma   90.00
#
_symmetry.space_group_name_H-M   'P 1'
#
loop_
_entity.id
_entity.type
_entity.pdbx_description
1 polymer ?
#
loop_
_entity_poly.entity_id
_entity_poly.type
_entity_poly.pdbx_seq_one_letter_code
_entity_poly.pdbx_strand_id
1 'polypeptide(L)'
;AHEVGHAIGLQHNFAGSTQDRASVMDYPVPRITIGADDTLDFSDAYDVGMGDWDTFAIDQLYSDADAATREARAKDGAARLRFVNDSDARVGGDAQPWGSLWDNGADPVAELDHLMQVRRIALDRFGLRNLPEGAAVNDLRRRLVPIYLFHRYQVDAVAKLVGGIDYAYPVAGGGAETATPVPAVTQRAALAALVRTVRPVELDIPEPLLALLAAQQSGEGDPQNDIEVFQSQEGRVFDPGVAADVGADVMLEALFAPQRINRLADAGRRDASALGLGETIDTVTRAAFSPAAGRLAEPARRVQAQTVLALAGLLRGTSLSSTSAAIIDGRLTTLATTLKASAAANPVQRAHDRWLGALIGDRERLDQLLAAKRHAPATPPGSPIGAETGWHDGDLPTPTR
;
A
#
# COMPACT_ATOMS: atom_id res chain seq x y z
N ALA A 1 -26.77 5.54 1.88
CA ALA A 1 -26.95 4.92 0.56
C ALA A 1 -26.33 3.52 0.55
N HIS A 2 -25.03 3.40 0.86
CA HIS A 2 -24.28 2.14 0.99
C HIS A 2 -25.05 0.96 1.64
N GLU A 3 -25.39 1.05 2.93
CA GLU A 3 -26.07 -0.05 3.66
C GLU A 3 -27.45 -0.40 3.09
N VAL A 4 -28.17 0.60 2.56
CA VAL A 4 -29.45 0.36 1.89
C VAL A 4 -29.22 -0.40 0.58
N GLY A 5 -28.15 -0.08 -0.16
CA GLY A 5 -27.69 -0.80 -1.34
C GLY A 5 -27.47 -2.29 -1.06
N HIS A 6 -26.77 -2.63 0.04
CA HIS A 6 -26.63 -4.03 0.47
C HIS A 6 -27.97 -4.69 0.76
N ALA A 7 -28.87 -4.01 1.49
CA ALA A 7 -30.20 -4.54 1.80
C ALA A 7 -31.05 -4.82 0.55
N ILE A 8 -30.76 -4.16 -0.57
CA ILE A 8 -31.40 -4.36 -1.88
C ILE A 8 -30.46 -5.05 -2.88
N GLY A 9 -29.53 -5.87 -2.40
CA GLY A 9 -28.80 -6.82 -3.24
C GLY A 9 -27.62 -6.25 -4.04
N LEU A 10 -27.15 -5.04 -3.74
CA LEU A 10 -25.89 -4.54 -4.30
C LEU A 10 -24.69 -5.07 -3.49
N GLN A 11 -23.68 -5.55 -4.21
CA GLN A 11 -22.36 -5.87 -3.66
C GLN A 11 -21.45 -4.63 -3.69
N HIS A 12 -20.30 -4.69 -3.01
CA HIS A 12 -19.29 -3.66 -3.17
C HIS A 12 -18.81 -3.56 -4.62
N ASN A 13 -18.49 -2.34 -5.05
CA ASN A 13 -17.78 -2.08 -6.30
C ASN A 13 -16.57 -1.19 -6.01
N PHE A 14 -15.40 -1.80 -5.88
CA PHE A 14 -14.14 -1.13 -5.56
C PHE A 14 -13.45 -0.48 -6.76
N ALA A 15 -14.14 -0.40 -7.90
CA ALA A 15 -13.72 0.44 -9.03
C ALA A 15 -14.45 1.78 -9.08
N GLY A 16 -15.36 2.06 -8.14
CA GLY A 16 -16.18 3.27 -8.11
C GLY A 16 -15.32 4.55 -8.00
N SER A 17 -14.29 4.53 -7.17
CA SER A 17 -13.33 5.61 -6.94
C SER A 17 -12.58 6.01 -8.22
N THR A 18 -12.36 5.05 -9.13
CA THR A 18 -11.68 5.24 -10.42
C THR A 18 -12.59 5.83 -11.51
N GLN A 19 -13.89 5.97 -11.23
CA GLN A 19 -14.93 6.33 -12.20
C GLN A 19 -15.74 7.54 -11.73
N ASP A 20 -15.06 8.56 -11.23
CA ASP A 20 -15.70 9.77 -10.68
C ASP A 20 -16.75 9.43 -9.60
N ARG A 21 -16.36 8.56 -8.66
CA ARG A 21 -17.19 8.14 -7.51
C ARG A 21 -18.51 7.50 -7.98
N ALA A 22 -18.43 6.65 -8.99
CA ALA A 22 -19.60 6.04 -9.65
C ALA A 22 -20.44 5.11 -8.74
N SER A 23 -19.94 4.72 -7.57
CA SER A 23 -20.63 3.78 -6.70
C SER A 23 -20.54 4.20 -5.23
N VAL A 24 -21.69 4.27 -4.56
CA VAL A 24 -21.75 4.35 -3.10
C VAL A 24 -21.34 3.04 -2.44
N MET A 25 -21.23 1.96 -3.20
CA MET A 25 -20.78 0.64 -2.74
C MET A 25 -19.26 0.50 -2.73
N ASP A 26 -18.51 1.59 -2.93
CA ASP A 26 -17.07 1.67 -2.72
C ASP A 26 -16.73 2.16 -1.30
N TYR A 27 -15.48 2.03 -0.87
CA TYR A 27 -14.91 2.63 0.34
C TYR A 27 -13.90 3.73 -0.02
N PRO A 28 -14.36 4.93 -0.44
CA PRO A 28 -13.46 6.01 -0.83
C PRO A 28 -12.74 6.62 0.38
N VAL A 29 -11.55 7.16 0.14
CA VAL A 29 -10.84 8.06 1.06
C VAL A 29 -11.33 9.51 0.85
N PRO A 30 -11.29 10.43 1.84
CA PRO A 30 -11.64 11.82 1.61
C PRO A 30 -10.89 12.40 0.41
N ARG A 31 -11.63 12.96 -0.55
CA ARG A 31 -11.01 13.77 -1.61
C ARG A 31 -10.55 15.09 -1.01
N ILE A 32 -9.27 15.40 -1.18
CA ILE A 32 -8.66 16.62 -0.65
C ILE A 32 -8.09 17.40 -1.82
N THR A 33 -8.45 18.67 -1.96
CA THR A 33 -7.81 19.54 -2.96
C THR A 33 -6.76 20.44 -2.30
N ILE A 34 -5.78 20.88 -3.10
CA ILE A 34 -4.70 21.75 -2.66
C ILE A 34 -4.92 23.13 -3.28
N GLY A 35 -5.13 24.14 -2.45
CA GLY A 35 -5.23 25.54 -2.85
C GLY A 35 -3.88 26.14 -3.26
N ALA A 36 -3.90 27.32 -3.87
CA ALA A 36 -2.69 27.97 -4.40
C ALA A 36 -1.66 28.36 -3.32
N ASP A 37 -2.07 28.44 -2.06
CA ASP A 37 -1.26 28.74 -0.87
C ASP A 37 -1.00 27.49 -0.01
N ASP A 38 -1.06 26.30 -0.61
CA ASP A 38 -0.95 25.00 0.05
C ASP A 38 -2.04 24.77 1.13
N THR A 39 -3.19 25.47 1.07
CA THR A 39 -4.34 25.11 1.93
C THR A 39 -4.96 23.80 1.49
N LEU A 40 -5.21 22.90 2.45
CA LEU A 40 -5.98 21.68 2.19
C LEU A 40 -7.47 21.99 2.32
N ASP A 41 -8.21 21.73 1.25
CA ASP A 41 -9.66 21.91 1.19
C ASP A 41 -10.37 20.54 1.18
N PHE A 42 -11.38 20.44 2.03
CA PHE A 42 -12.16 19.25 2.33
C PHE A 42 -13.65 19.43 1.98
N SER A 43 -14.03 20.52 1.30
CA SER A 43 -15.43 20.82 0.99
C SER A 43 -16.11 19.78 0.10
N ASP A 44 -15.31 19.01 -0.66
CA ASP A 44 -15.73 17.94 -1.57
C ASP A 44 -15.19 16.56 -1.12
N ALA A 45 -15.05 16.35 0.20
CA ALA A 45 -14.42 15.14 0.74
C ALA A 45 -15.13 13.84 0.34
N TYR A 46 -16.46 13.86 0.24
CA TYR A 46 -17.29 12.72 -0.13
C TYR A 46 -18.42 13.17 -1.04
N ASP A 47 -18.78 12.33 -2.00
CA ASP A 47 -19.94 12.59 -2.85
C ASP A 47 -21.26 12.46 -2.08
N VAL A 48 -22.32 13.03 -2.64
CA VAL A 48 -23.67 13.00 -2.07
C VAL A 48 -24.63 12.33 -3.03
N GLY A 49 -25.25 11.25 -2.58
CA GLY A 49 -26.24 10.51 -3.36
C GLY A 49 -25.67 9.28 -4.04
N MET A 50 -26.39 8.76 -5.02
CA MET A 50 -26.01 7.58 -5.81
C MET A 50 -25.14 7.99 -7.00
N GLY A 51 -24.17 7.15 -7.36
CA GLY A 51 -23.38 7.32 -8.56
C GLY A 51 -23.94 6.56 -9.77
N ASP A 52 -23.31 6.76 -10.91
CA ASP A 52 -23.69 6.18 -12.20
C ASP A 52 -23.78 4.65 -12.22
N TRP A 53 -22.92 3.96 -11.46
CA TRP A 53 -22.95 2.50 -11.33
C TRP A 53 -24.12 2.05 -10.47
N ASP A 54 -24.44 2.77 -9.40
CA ASP A 54 -25.57 2.44 -8.53
C ASP A 54 -26.89 2.57 -9.30
N THR A 55 -27.07 3.68 -10.04
CA THR A 55 -28.25 3.87 -10.89
C THR A 55 -28.35 2.78 -11.95
N PHE A 56 -27.23 2.47 -12.60
CA PHE A 56 -27.19 1.37 -13.57
C PHE A 56 -27.60 0.03 -12.95
N ALA A 57 -27.03 -0.34 -11.80
CA ALA A 57 -27.29 -1.62 -11.14
C ALA A 57 -28.75 -1.73 -10.68
N ILE A 58 -29.31 -0.67 -10.09
CA ILE A 58 -30.71 -0.63 -9.68
C ILE A 58 -31.64 -0.74 -10.89
N ASP A 59 -31.36 -0.05 -11.99
CA ASP A 59 -32.15 -0.16 -13.22
C ASP A 59 -32.11 -1.59 -13.78
N GLN A 60 -30.96 -2.26 -13.75
CA GLN A 60 -30.83 -3.65 -14.22
C GLN A 60 -31.62 -4.64 -13.36
N LEU A 61 -31.62 -4.44 -12.04
CA LEU A 61 -32.26 -5.34 -11.08
C LEU A 61 -33.77 -5.11 -10.96
N TYR A 62 -34.23 -3.85 -11.00
CA TYR A 62 -35.55 -3.46 -10.53
C TYR A 62 -36.44 -2.76 -11.56
N SER A 63 -35.91 -2.38 -12.73
CA SER A 63 -36.77 -1.72 -13.73
C SER A 63 -37.77 -2.68 -14.38
N ASP A 64 -38.94 -2.15 -14.72
CA ASP A 64 -39.99 -2.83 -15.50
C ASP A 64 -39.68 -2.82 -17.02
N ALA A 65 -38.45 -2.50 -17.42
CA ALA A 65 -38.05 -2.48 -18.82
C ALA A 65 -38.10 -3.89 -19.42
N ASP A 66 -38.54 -3.97 -20.68
CA ASP A 66 -38.51 -5.21 -21.45
C ASP A 66 -37.08 -5.74 -21.64
N ALA A 67 -36.97 -7.02 -22.02
CA ALA A 67 -35.69 -7.71 -22.14
C ALA A 67 -34.73 -7.02 -23.13
N ALA A 68 -35.25 -6.53 -24.26
CA ALA A 68 -34.44 -5.89 -25.29
C ALA A 68 -33.84 -4.56 -24.79
N THR A 69 -34.64 -3.76 -24.11
CA THR A 69 -34.22 -2.50 -23.50
C THR A 69 -33.21 -2.75 -22.38
N ARG A 70 -33.46 -3.74 -21.52
CA ARG A 70 -32.54 -4.12 -20.44
C ARG A 70 -31.19 -4.58 -20.99
N GLU A 71 -31.19 -5.42 -22.02
CA GLU A 71 -29.98 -5.90 -22.68
C GLU A 71 -29.19 -4.76 -23.35
N ALA A 72 -29.88 -3.83 -24.03
CA ALA A 72 -29.24 -2.65 -24.61
C ALA A 72 -28.57 -1.77 -23.53
N ARG A 73 -29.26 -1.54 -22.40
CA ARG A 73 -28.70 -0.81 -21.25
C ARG A 73 -27.52 -1.56 -20.62
N ALA A 74 -27.60 -2.88 -20.50
CA ALA A 74 -26.51 -3.70 -19.97
C ALA A 74 -25.24 -3.59 -20.83
N LYS A 75 -25.40 -3.61 -22.16
CA LYS A 75 -24.30 -3.42 -23.12
C LYS A 75 -23.68 -2.03 -23.02
N ASP A 76 -24.50 -0.98 -22.92
CA ASP A 76 -24.04 0.40 -22.71
C ASP A 76 -23.28 0.56 -21.37
N GLY A 77 -23.86 0.05 -20.28
CA GLY A 77 -23.24 0.04 -18.96
C GLY A 77 -21.91 -0.69 -18.94
N ALA A 78 -21.85 -1.90 -19.51
CA ALA A 78 -20.62 -2.70 -19.59
C ALA A 78 -19.52 -2.03 -20.42
N ALA A 79 -19.87 -1.13 -21.36
CA ALA A 79 -18.89 -0.39 -22.14
C ALA A 79 -18.28 0.81 -21.38
N ARG A 80 -18.96 1.30 -20.32
CA ARG A 80 -18.58 2.56 -19.65
C ARG A 80 -18.24 2.39 -18.16
N LEU A 81 -18.76 1.36 -17.50
CA LEU A 81 -18.60 1.12 -16.06
C LEU A 81 -17.79 -0.15 -15.82
N ARG A 82 -16.88 -0.10 -14.84
CA ARG A 82 -16.23 -1.29 -14.29
C ARG A 82 -16.91 -1.72 -13.00
N PHE A 83 -16.75 -3.00 -12.70
CA PHE A 83 -17.14 -3.63 -11.46
C PHE A 83 -15.96 -4.46 -10.98
N VAL A 84 -15.55 -4.26 -9.72
CA VAL A 84 -14.56 -5.10 -9.05
C VAL A 84 -15.07 -5.44 -7.66
N ASN A 85 -15.19 -6.73 -7.36
CA ASN A 85 -15.75 -7.21 -6.11
C ASN A 85 -14.71 -7.20 -4.96
N ASP A 86 -15.15 -7.53 -3.75
CA ASP A 86 -14.28 -7.63 -2.55
C ASP A 86 -13.08 -8.56 -2.72
N SER A 87 -13.28 -9.74 -3.34
CA SER A 87 -12.22 -10.77 -3.43
C SER A 87 -11.05 -10.36 -4.32
N ASP A 88 -11.26 -9.39 -5.22
CA ASP A 88 -10.25 -8.87 -6.14
C ASP A 88 -9.71 -7.49 -5.73
N ALA A 89 -10.15 -6.96 -4.58
CA ALA A 89 -9.79 -5.62 -4.10
C ALA A 89 -9.16 -5.60 -2.70
N ARG A 90 -9.42 -6.59 -1.85
CA ARG A 90 -8.98 -6.58 -0.44
C ARG A 90 -7.66 -7.31 -0.17
N VAL A 91 -7.24 -8.23 -1.04
CA VAL A 91 -6.14 -9.14 -0.74
C VAL A 91 -4.81 -8.58 -1.26
N GLY A 92 -3.82 -8.55 -0.37
CA GLY A 92 -2.44 -8.22 -0.75
C GLY A 92 -1.96 -9.14 -1.87
N GLY A 93 -1.68 -8.56 -3.04
CA GLY A 93 -1.22 -9.30 -4.23
C GLY A 93 -2.27 -9.56 -5.30
N ASP A 94 -3.48 -9.03 -5.17
CA ASP A 94 -4.50 -9.07 -6.22
C ASP A 94 -3.99 -8.46 -7.54
N ALA A 95 -4.53 -8.98 -8.65
CA ALA A 95 -4.09 -8.64 -9.98
C ALA A 95 -4.95 -7.56 -10.64
N GLN A 96 -6.19 -7.36 -10.21
CA GLN A 96 -7.11 -6.41 -10.82
C GLN A 96 -6.65 -4.95 -10.54
N PRO A 97 -6.18 -4.21 -11.57
CA PRO A 97 -5.63 -2.86 -11.41
C PRO A 97 -6.61 -1.78 -10.90
N TRP A 98 -7.92 -1.99 -11.04
CA TRP A 98 -8.92 -0.97 -10.76
C TRP A 98 -9.70 -1.18 -9.46
N GLY A 99 -9.45 -2.28 -8.74
CA GLY A 99 -10.13 -2.57 -7.47
C GLY A 99 -9.25 -2.25 -6.29
N SER A 100 -9.59 -1.23 -5.51
CA SER A 100 -8.89 -0.96 -4.26
C SER A 100 -9.82 -0.37 -3.21
N LEU A 101 -9.43 -0.49 -1.96
CA LEU A 101 -10.09 0.19 -0.85
C LEU A 101 -9.32 1.46 -0.53
N TRP A 102 -10.07 2.48 -0.09
CA TRP A 102 -9.52 3.75 0.41
C TRP A 102 -8.61 4.46 -0.60
N ASP A 103 -8.98 4.40 -1.88
CA ASP A 103 -8.31 5.09 -2.97
C ASP A 103 -9.23 6.12 -3.62
N ASN A 104 -8.66 6.91 -4.53
CA ASN A 104 -9.37 7.90 -5.33
C ASN A 104 -8.74 8.01 -6.72
N GLY A 105 -9.49 8.62 -7.63
CA GLY A 105 -8.98 9.09 -8.91
C GLY A 105 -8.88 8.00 -9.99
N ALA A 106 -8.98 8.43 -11.24
CA ALA A 106 -8.94 7.53 -12.39
C ALA A 106 -7.52 7.01 -12.73
N ASP A 107 -6.48 7.66 -12.20
CA ASP A 107 -5.08 7.27 -12.35
C ASP A 107 -4.47 7.05 -10.95
N PRO A 108 -4.26 5.79 -10.53
CA PRO A 108 -3.71 5.50 -9.21
C PRO A 108 -2.34 6.11 -8.97
N VAL A 109 -1.52 6.26 -10.03
CA VAL A 109 -0.17 6.83 -9.91
C VAL A 109 -0.25 8.33 -9.67
N ALA A 110 -1.11 9.03 -10.41
CA ALA A 110 -1.34 10.46 -10.22
C ALA A 110 -1.91 10.75 -8.83
N GLU A 111 -2.85 9.93 -8.35
CA GLU A 111 -3.40 10.07 -7.00
C GLU A 111 -2.34 9.82 -5.92
N LEU A 112 -1.43 8.84 -6.10
CA LEU A 112 -0.33 8.64 -5.14
C LEU A 112 0.56 9.88 -5.06
N ASP A 113 0.92 10.47 -6.19
CA ASP A 113 1.72 11.70 -6.22
C ASP A 113 0.97 12.87 -5.55
N HIS A 114 -0.35 12.97 -5.75
CA HIS A 114 -1.20 13.96 -5.09
C HIS A 114 -1.27 13.76 -3.57
N LEU A 115 -1.54 12.55 -3.09
CA LEU A 115 -1.62 12.26 -1.65
C LEU A 115 -0.27 12.42 -0.95
N MET A 116 0.85 12.18 -1.64
CA MET A 116 2.17 12.51 -1.10
C MET A 116 2.36 14.03 -0.94
N GLN A 117 1.80 14.86 -1.82
CA GLN A 117 1.80 16.32 -1.63
C GLN A 117 0.89 16.74 -0.47
N VAL A 118 -0.33 16.19 -0.38
CA VAL A 118 -1.24 16.43 0.75
C VAL A 118 -0.57 16.07 2.08
N ARG A 119 0.07 14.90 2.14
CA ARG A 119 0.84 14.43 3.28
C ARG A 119 1.95 15.41 3.65
N ARG A 120 2.78 15.84 2.69
CA ARG A 120 3.86 16.83 2.93
C ARG A 120 3.29 18.12 3.53
N ILE A 121 2.27 18.68 2.88
CA ILE A 121 1.59 19.91 3.29
C ILE A 121 1.04 19.81 4.72
N ALA A 122 0.47 18.66 5.08
CA ALA A 122 -0.07 18.39 6.41
C ALA A 122 1.05 18.26 7.46
N LEU A 123 2.14 17.54 7.14
CA LEU A 123 3.28 17.34 8.04
C LEU A 123 4.06 18.65 8.28
N ASP A 124 4.27 19.47 7.24
CA ASP A 124 4.90 20.80 7.35
C ASP A 124 4.12 21.72 8.31
N ARG A 125 2.84 21.42 8.47
CA ARG A 125 1.85 22.16 9.26
C ARG A 125 1.56 21.51 10.61
N PHE A 126 2.13 20.34 10.90
CA PHE A 126 1.76 19.52 12.05
C PHE A 126 2.46 19.99 13.34
N GLY A 127 1.73 20.04 14.45
CA GLY A 127 2.26 20.42 15.76
C GLY A 127 1.16 20.67 16.79
N LEU A 128 1.42 21.53 17.78
CA LEU A 128 0.52 21.76 18.92
C LEU A 128 -0.92 22.15 18.53
N ARG A 129 -1.11 22.85 17.41
CA ARG A 129 -2.45 23.23 16.91
C ARG A 129 -3.34 22.05 16.52
N ASN A 130 -2.75 20.86 16.34
CA ASN A 130 -3.48 19.64 16.07
C ASN A 130 -4.08 19.03 17.34
N LEU A 131 -3.90 19.66 18.51
CA LEU A 131 -4.46 19.24 19.79
C LEU A 131 -5.60 20.17 20.24
N PRO A 132 -6.65 19.62 20.88
CA PRO A 132 -7.58 20.43 21.66
C PRO A 132 -6.87 21.20 22.76
N GLU A 133 -7.43 22.33 23.18
CA GLU A 133 -6.94 23.08 24.32
C GLU A 133 -6.94 22.20 25.59
N GLY A 134 -5.82 22.20 26.31
CA GLY A 134 -5.62 21.40 27.53
C GLY A 134 -5.24 19.93 27.29
N ALA A 135 -5.21 19.45 26.04
CA ALA A 135 -4.74 18.10 25.75
C ALA A 135 -3.23 17.94 25.95
N ALA A 136 -2.78 16.72 26.19
CA ALA A 136 -1.37 16.44 26.42
C ALA A 136 -0.57 16.49 25.12
N VAL A 137 0.64 17.03 25.17
CA VAL A 137 1.52 17.11 23.97
C VAL A 137 1.89 15.72 23.44
N ASN A 138 1.97 14.71 24.31
CA ASN A 138 2.22 13.31 23.92
C ASN A 138 1.16 12.76 22.95
N ASP A 139 -0.07 13.28 22.97
CA ASP A 139 -1.16 12.85 22.08
C ASP A 139 -0.86 13.15 20.60
N LEU A 140 0.14 13.99 20.30
CA LEU A 140 0.65 14.20 18.94
C LEU A 140 1.14 12.89 18.31
N ARG A 141 1.67 11.94 19.08
CA ARG A 141 2.20 10.67 18.54
C ARG A 141 1.11 9.86 17.84
N ARG A 142 -0.06 9.74 18.47
CA ARG A 142 -1.21 9.04 17.87
C ARG A 142 -1.75 9.79 16.66
N ARG A 143 -1.86 11.12 16.78
CA ARG A 143 -2.36 11.97 15.68
C ARG A 143 -1.42 12.02 14.47
N LEU A 144 -0.13 11.76 14.68
CA LEU A 144 0.86 11.75 13.60
C LEU A 144 0.67 10.55 12.67
N VAL A 145 0.38 9.36 13.21
CA VAL A 145 0.31 8.10 12.44
C VAL A 145 -0.57 8.19 11.19
N PRO A 146 -1.86 8.58 11.27
CA PRO A 146 -2.72 8.64 10.09
C PRO A 146 -2.27 9.69 9.06
N ILE A 147 -1.53 10.72 9.47
CA ILE A 147 -0.97 11.73 8.56
C ILE A 147 0.32 11.23 7.93
N TYR A 148 1.21 10.64 8.72
CA TYR A 148 2.47 10.10 8.24
C TYR A 148 2.26 8.89 7.31
N LEU A 149 1.21 8.10 7.52
CA LEU A 149 0.84 6.96 6.67
C LEU A 149 -0.36 7.25 5.75
N PHE A 150 -0.68 8.52 5.50
CA PHE A 150 -1.89 8.90 4.75
C PHE A 150 -2.00 8.24 3.37
N HIS A 151 -0.87 8.01 2.72
CA HIS A 151 -0.73 7.41 1.40
C HIS A 151 -0.84 5.87 1.37
N ARG A 152 -0.93 5.18 2.52
CA ARG A 152 -0.72 3.72 2.61
C ARG A 152 -1.69 2.87 1.76
N TYR A 153 -2.92 3.32 1.58
CA TYR A 153 -3.90 2.59 0.77
C TYR A 153 -3.74 2.86 -0.72
N GLN A 154 -3.37 4.09 -1.08
CA GLN A 154 -3.03 4.42 -2.45
C GLN A 154 -1.77 3.68 -2.91
N VAL A 155 -0.84 3.37 -1.99
CA VAL A 155 0.28 2.47 -2.27
C VAL A 155 -0.19 1.08 -2.72
N ASP A 156 -1.23 0.51 -2.08
CA ASP A 156 -1.80 -0.77 -2.51
C ASP A 156 -2.44 -0.67 -3.90
N ALA A 157 -3.24 0.38 -4.15
CA ALA A 157 -3.84 0.65 -5.45
C ALA A 157 -2.78 0.75 -6.57
N VAL A 158 -1.68 1.47 -6.34
CA VAL A 158 -0.57 1.56 -7.31
C VAL A 158 0.18 0.23 -7.44
N ALA A 159 0.36 -0.52 -6.35
CA ALA A 159 1.02 -1.83 -6.40
C ALA A 159 0.25 -2.84 -7.26
N LYS A 160 -1.09 -2.75 -7.31
CA LYS A 160 -1.92 -3.59 -8.19
C LYS A 160 -1.62 -3.42 -9.68
N LEU A 161 -1.14 -2.25 -10.11
CA LEU A 161 -0.66 -2.04 -11.48
C LEU A 161 0.60 -2.88 -11.80
N VAL A 162 1.48 -3.10 -10.83
CA VAL A 162 2.74 -3.86 -11.02
C VAL A 162 2.44 -5.36 -11.06
N GLY A 163 2.73 -6.03 -12.17
CA GLY A 163 2.30 -7.41 -12.40
C GLY A 163 0.78 -7.57 -12.43
N GLY A 164 0.05 -6.48 -12.69
CA GLY A 164 -1.40 -6.44 -12.78
C GLY A 164 -1.94 -7.09 -14.06
N ILE A 165 -3.16 -7.59 -13.96
CA ILE A 165 -3.92 -8.17 -15.06
C ILE A 165 -5.31 -7.54 -15.01
N ASP A 166 -5.69 -6.84 -16.07
CA ASP A 166 -7.05 -6.34 -16.25
C ASP A 166 -7.94 -7.47 -16.74
N TYR A 167 -8.76 -8.01 -15.84
CA TYR A 167 -9.78 -9.02 -16.12
C TYR A 167 -11.14 -8.58 -15.62
N ALA A 168 -12.17 -8.96 -16.35
CA ALA A 168 -13.56 -8.83 -15.93
C ALA A 168 -14.08 -10.17 -15.39
N TYR A 169 -15.40 -10.24 -15.21
CA TYR A 169 -16.14 -11.46 -14.89
C TYR A 169 -16.93 -11.95 -16.11
N PRO A 170 -16.27 -12.41 -17.18
CA PRO A 170 -16.93 -12.66 -18.44
C PRO A 170 -17.81 -13.91 -18.42
N VAL A 171 -18.88 -13.85 -19.20
CA VAL A 171 -19.67 -15.01 -19.62
C VAL A 171 -19.32 -15.37 -21.07
N ALA A 172 -19.36 -16.65 -21.41
CA ALA A 172 -19.02 -17.11 -22.75
C ALA A 172 -19.96 -16.50 -23.81
N GLY A 173 -19.40 -15.83 -24.81
CA GLY A 173 -20.14 -15.11 -25.85
C GLY A 173 -20.43 -13.64 -25.52
N GLY A 174 -19.91 -13.12 -24.40
CA GLY A 174 -20.05 -11.75 -23.95
C GLY A 174 -19.05 -10.76 -24.57
N GLY A 175 -18.00 -11.24 -25.25
CA GLY A 175 -17.04 -10.40 -25.99
C GLY A 175 -15.91 -9.77 -25.16
N ALA A 176 -15.80 -10.12 -23.87
CA ALA A 176 -14.76 -9.66 -22.94
C ALA A 176 -14.08 -10.83 -22.21
N GLU A 177 -13.98 -12.00 -22.86
CA GLU A 177 -13.51 -13.25 -22.27
C GLU A 177 -12.02 -13.30 -21.96
N THR A 178 -11.25 -12.33 -22.43
CA THR A 178 -9.79 -12.30 -22.29
C THR A 178 -9.34 -11.28 -21.26
N ALA A 179 -8.43 -11.72 -20.40
CA ALA A 179 -7.70 -10.85 -19.50
C ALA A 179 -6.44 -10.30 -20.19
N THR A 180 -6.09 -9.05 -19.91
CA THR A 180 -4.91 -8.41 -20.49
C THR A 180 -3.93 -7.94 -19.43
N PRO A 181 -2.62 -8.15 -19.57
CA PRO A 181 -1.65 -7.57 -18.66
C PRO A 181 -1.72 -6.04 -18.70
N VAL A 182 -1.55 -5.39 -17.55
CA VAL A 182 -1.36 -3.93 -17.50
C VAL A 182 -0.17 -3.57 -18.40
N PRO A 183 -0.25 -2.53 -19.25
CA PRO A 183 0.85 -2.17 -20.15
C PRO A 183 2.17 -1.96 -19.42
N ALA A 184 3.27 -2.49 -19.96
CA ALA A 184 4.57 -2.48 -19.27
C ALA A 184 5.08 -1.07 -18.95
N VAL A 185 4.72 -0.06 -19.75
CA VAL A 185 5.00 1.35 -19.46
C VAL A 185 4.28 1.84 -18.20
N THR A 186 3.01 1.48 -18.03
CA THR A 186 2.21 1.80 -16.84
C THR A 186 2.76 1.10 -15.60
N GLN A 187 3.14 -0.18 -15.71
CA GLN A 187 3.75 -0.91 -14.59
C GLN A 187 5.06 -0.27 -14.13
N ARG A 188 5.91 0.18 -15.07
CA ARG A 188 7.17 0.87 -14.76
C ARG A 188 6.93 2.25 -14.13
N ALA A 189 5.92 2.98 -14.59
CA ALA A 189 5.51 4.25 -13.99
C ALA A 189 5.02 4.05 -12.54
N ALA A 190 4.20 3.01 -12.31
CA ALA A 190 3.73 2.62 -10.98
C ALA A 190 4.90 2.22 -10.07
N LEU A 191 5.81 1.37 -10.54
CA LEU A 191 7.00 1.00 -9.78
C LEU A 191 7.86 2.22 -9.44
N ALA A 192 8.04 3.14 -10.38
CA ALA A 192 8.77 4.38 -10.15
C ALA A 192 8.08 5.29 -9.12
N ALA A 193 6.74 5.26 -9.03
CA ALA A 193 5.98 6.01 -8.04
C ALA A 193 6.08 5.38 -6.64
N LEU A 194 5.96 4.06 -6.54
CA LEU A 194 6.12 3.32 -5.28
C LEU A 194 7.50 3.58 -4.65
N VAL A 195 8.59 3.50 -5.42
CA VAL A 195 9.93 3.73 -4.85
C VAL A 195 10.16 5.19 -4.45
N ARG A 196 9.35 6.16 -4.92
CA ARG A 196 9.45 7.56 -4.47
C ARG A 196 8.97 7.72 -3.02
N THR A 197 8.01 6.93 -2.56
CA THR A 197 7.40 7.07 -1.22
C THR A 197 8.38 6.75 -0.09
N VAL A 198 9.40 5.94 -0.38
CA VAL A 198 10.43 5.53 0.58
C VAL A 198 11.74 6.31 0.43
N ARG A 199 11.76 7.39 -0.35
CA ARG A 199 12.95 8.26 -0.38
C ARG A 199 13.18 8.81 1.02
N PRO A 200 14.43 8.93 1.49
CA PRO A 200 14.72 9.38 2.85
C PRO A 200 14.06 10.72 3.23
N VAL A 201 13.91 11.64 2.28
CA VAL A 201 13.24 12.93 2.50
C VAL A 201 11.75 12.80 2.81
N GLU A 202 11.08 11.76 2.30
CA GLU A 202 9.66 11.51 2.56
C GLU A 202 9.43 10.87 3.94
N LEU A 203 10.45 10.20 4.49
CA LEU A 203 10.39 9.49 5.77
C LEU A 203 10.95 10.32 6.94
N ASP A 204 11.55 11.46 6.64
CA ASP A 204 12.21 12.30 7.63
C ASP A 204 11.20 13.18 8.38
N ILE A 205 11.41 13.34 9.69
CA ILE A 205 10.60 14.19 10.56
C ILE A 205 11.49 15.33 11.05
N PRO A 206 11.06 16.61 10.91
CA PRO A 206 11.91 17.74 11.23
C PRO A 206 12.13 17.88 12.75
N GLU A 207 13.31 18.37 13.15
CA GLU A 207 13.73 18.52 14.55
C GLU A 207 12.72 19.24 15.47
N PRO A 208 12.07 20.36 15.07
CA PRO A 208 11.07 20.99 15.92
C PRO A 208 9.88 20.07 16.24
N LEU A 209 9.49 19.22 15.30
CA LEU A 209 8.43 18.24 15.51
C LEU A 209 8.94 17.06 16.37
N LEU A 210 10.16 16.57 16.16
CA LEU A 210 10.77 15.56 17.04
C LEU A 210 10.82 16.01 18.50
N ALA A 211 11.15 17.28 18.75
CA ALA A 211 11.15 17.85 20.10
C ALA A 211 9.75 17.82 20.75
N LEU A 212 8.69 18.06 19.99
CA LEU A 212 7.31 17.93 20.48
C LEU A 212 6.94 16.46 20.72
N LEU A 213 7.31 15.57 19.80
CA LEU A 213 7.04 14.14 19.90
C LEU A 213 7.81 13.48 21.05
N ALA A 214 8.88 14.09 21.55
CA ALA A 214 9.59 13.63 22.74
C ALA A 214 8.82 13.86 24.05
N ALA A 215 7.77 14.69 24.05
CA ALA A 215 6.93 14.95 25.22
C ALA A 215 6.35 13.65 25.81
N GLN A 216 6.20 13.62 27.13
CA GLN A 216 5.78 12.44 27.88
C GLN A 216 4.52 12.72 28.69
N GLN A 217 3.75 11.67 28.96
CA GLN A 217 2.69 11.67 29.97
C GLN A 217 3.18 10.99 31.26
N SER A 218 2.84 11.58 32.41
CA SER A 218 3.03 10.96 33.72
C SER A 218 1.89 9.97 33.98
N GLY A 219 2.02 8.78 33.41
CA GLY A 219 1.05 7.69 33.55
C GLY A 219 1.62 6.40 32.99
N GLU A 220 0.96 5.29 33.30
CA GLU A 220 1.19 4.02 32.61
C GLU A 220 0.59 4.08 31.20
N GLY A 221 1.07 3.22 30.31
CA GLY A 221 0.52 3.09 28.97
C GLY A 221 -0.93 2.65 29.03
N ASP A 222 -1.74 3.19 28.12
CA ASP A 222 -3.13 2.78 27.93
C ASP A 222 -3.18 1.98 26.63
N PRO A 223 -3.44 0.65 26.68
CA PRO A 223 -3.55 -0.17 25.49
C PRO A 223 -4.51 0.40 24.44
N GLN A 224 -5.56 1.13 24.83
CA GLN A 224 -6.47 1.78 23.89
C GLN A 224 -5.81 2.90 23.08
N ASN A 225 -4.83 3.61 23.66
CA ASN A 225 -4.13 4.72 23.02
C ASN A 225 -2.79 4.30 22.40
N ASP A 226 -2.20 3.20 22.87
CA ASP A 226 -0.88 2.72 22.48
C ASP A 226 -0.89 1.77 21.26
N ILE A 227 -2.06 1.34 20.80
CA ILE A 227 -2.18 0.52 19.57
C ILE A 227 -2.00 1.33 18.28
N GLU A 228 -2.29 2.63 18.30
CA GLU A 228 -2.27 3.53 17.13
C GLU A 228 -1.03 4.44 17.12
N VAL A 229 0.11 3.97 17.67
CA VAL A 229 1.39 4.69 17.68
C VAL A 229 2.52 3.85 17.10
N PHE A 230 3.58 4.51 16.65
CA PHE A 230 4.82 3.82 16.29
C PHE A 230 5.50 3.25 17.55
N GLN A 231 5.70 1.93 17.58
CA GLN A 231 6.29 1.23 18.73
C GLN A 231 7.80 1.48 18.82
N SER A 232 8.19 2.40 19.71
CA SER A 232 9.57 2.88 19.82
C SER A 232 10.56 1.82 20.30
N GLN A 233 11.76 1.79 19.69
CA GLN A 233 12.91 1.03 20.19
C GLN A 233 13.80 1.87 21.13
N GLU A 234 13.51 3.16 21.26
CA GLU A 234 14.20 4.10 22.16
C GLU A 234 13.52 4.18 23.56
N GLY A 235 12.62 3.25 23.86
CA GLY A 235 11.86 3.21 25.10
C GLY A 235 10.64 4.15 25.04
N ARG A 236 10.54 5.11 25.96
CA ARG A 236 9.35 5.97 26.06
C ARG A 236 9.36 7.16 25.10
N VAL A 237 10.48 7.47 24.46
CA VAL A 237 10.58 8.58 23.50
C VAL A 237 10.15 8.12 22.10
N PHE A 238 9.72 9.07 21.27
CA PHE A 238 9.39 8.80 19.88
C PHE A 238 10.64 8.40 19.08
N ASP A 239 10.54 7.33 18.29
CA ASP A 239 11.63 6.81 17.46
C ASP A 239 11.32 7.09 15.97
N PRO A 240 11.97 8.09 15.34
CA PRO A 240 11.79 8.36 13.91
C PRO A 240 12.31 7.24 13.01
N GLY A 241 13.24 6.41 13.48
CA GLY A 241 13.72 5.23 12.78
C GLY A 241 12.62 4.19 12.60
N VAL A 242 11.80 3.94 13.63
CA VAL A 242 10.63 3.05 13.51
C VAL A 242 9.57 3.62 12.56
N ALA A 243 9.34 4.92 12.55
CA ALA A 243 8.44 5.54 11.58
C ALA A 243 8.95 5.35 10.14
N ALA A 244 10.27 5.42 9.92
CA ALA A 244 10.89 5.11 8.64
C ALA A 244 10.79 3.60 8.29
N ASP A 245 10.97 2.71 9.26
CA ASP A 245 10.78 1.26 9.09
C ASP A 245 9.35 0.95 8.63
N VAL A 246 8.33 1.47 9.32
CA VAL A 246 6.91 1.29 8.96
C VAL A 246 6.59 1.90 7.60
N GLY A 247 7.10 3.10 7.30
CA GLY A 247 6.89 3.74 5.99
C GLY A 247 7.48 2.92 4.84
N ALA A 248 8.63 2.27 5.06
CA ALA A 248 9.22 1.34 4.10
C ALA A 248 8.37 0.07 3.95
N ASP A 249 7.94 -0.51 5.07
CA ASP A 249 7.15 -1.74 5.13
C ASP A 249 5.84 -1.63 4.35
N VAL A 250 5.12 -0.52 4.48
CA VAL A 250 3.89 -0.25 3.71
C VAL A 250 4.07 -0.44 2.20
N MET A 251 5.19 0.06 1.64
CA MET A 251 5.49 -0.10 0.22
C MET A 251 5.97 -1.51 -0.11
N LEU A 252 6.86 -2.06 0.72
CA LEU A 252 7.47 -3.37 0.50
C LEU A 252 6.44 -4.49 0.57
N GLU A 253 5.52 -4.47 1.55
CA GLU A 253 4.45 -5.45 1.71
C GLU A 253 3.51 -5.45 0.49
N ALA A 254 3.05 -4.26 0.07
CA ALA A 254 2.16 -4.12 -1.09
C ALA A 254 2.81 -4.60 -2.39
N LEU A 255 4.10 -4.27 -2.60
CA LEU A 255 4.83 -4.62 -3.81
C LEU A 255 5.29 -6.08 -3.85
N PHE A 256 5.69 -6.64 -2.70
CA PHE A 256 6.30 -7.97 -2.62
C PHE A 256 5.33 -9.09 -2.22
N ALA A 257 4.02 -8.90 -2.37
CA ALA A 257 3.04 -9.96 -2.22
C ALA A 257 3.39 -11.20 -3.09
N PRO A 258 3.43 -12.43 -2.54
CA PRO A 258 3.93 -13.62 -3.24
C PRO A 258 3.28 -13.90 -4.61
N GLN A 259 1.97 -13.67 -4.72
CA GLN A 259 1.19 -13.82 -5.95
C GLN A 259 1.69 -12.88 -7.04
N ARG A 260 1.92 -11.61 -6.70
CA ARG A 260 2.47 -10.58 -7.60
C ARG A 260 3.88 -10.96 -8.06
N ILE A 261 4.71 -11.43 -7.14
CA ILE A 261 6.08 -11.88 -7.42
C ILE A 261 6.11 -13.04 -8.40
N ASN A 262 5.24 -14.03 -8.22
CA ASN A 262 5.11 -15.14 -9.17
C ASN A 262 4.62 -14.67 -10.55
N ARG A 263 3.67 -13.72 -10.61
CA ARG A 263 3.22 -13.13 -11.89
C ARG A 263 4.34 -12.39 -12.61
N LEU A 264 5.14 -11.59 -11.89
CA LEU A 264 6.29 -10.88 -12.44
C LEU A 264 7.39 -11.82 -12.95
N ALA A 265 7.57 -12.99 -12.31
CA ALA A 265 8.49 -14.01 -12.80
C ALA A 265 7.98 -14.66 -14.10
N ASP A 266 6.67 -14.90 -14.23
CA ASP A 266 6.07 -15.46 -15.45
C ASP A 266 5.94 -14.44 -16.60
N ALA A 267 5.84 -13.14 -16.30
CA ALA A 267 5.65 -12.09 -17.30
C ALA A 267 6.73 -12.10 -18.39
N GLY A 268 8.00 -12.21 -18.00
CA GLY A 268 9.13 -12.24 -18.93
C GLY A 268 9.18 -13.48 -19.84
N ARG A 269 8.51 -14.57 -19.46
CA ARG A 269 8.34 -15.75 -20.34
C ARG A 269 7.35 -15.47 -21.47
N ARG A 270 6.35 -14.63 -21.23
CA ARG A 270 5.28 -14.31 -22.20
C ARG A 270 5.69 -13.19 -23.16
N ASP A 271 6.42 -12.20 -22.66
CA ASP A 271 6.84 -11.03 -23.42
C ASP A 271 8.16 -10.50 -22.86
N ALA A 272 9.20 -10.43 -23.70
CA ALA A 272 10.52 -9.94 -23.31
C ALA A 272 10.53 -8.44 -22.96
N SER A 273 9.51 -7.67 -23.38
CA SER A 273 9.36 -6.25 -23.07
C SER A 273 8.59 -5.97 -21.77
N ALA A 274 7.95 -7.01 -21.22
CA ALA A 274 7.20 -6.91 -19.97
C ALA A 274 8.11 -6.58 -18.79
N LEU A 275 7.53 -5.94 -17.76
CA LEU A 275 8.22 -5.75 -16.48
C LEU A 275 8.38 -7.11 -15.80
N GLY A 276 9.63 -7.53 -15.59
CA GLY A 276 9.97 -8.79 -14.94
C GLY A 276 10.37 -8.63 -13.48
N LEU A 277 10.28 -9.72 -12.70
CA LEU A 277 10.67 -9.73 -11.28
C LEU A 277 12.10 -9.22 -11.04
N GLY A 278 13.01 -9.50 -11.98
CA GLY A 278 14.37 -8.99 -11.92
C GLY A 278 14.48 -7.48 -11.95
N GLU A 279 13.90 -6.88 -12.98
CA GLU A 279 13.85 -5.42 -13.15
C GLU A 279 13.18 -4.74 -11.95
N THR A 280 12.14 -5.36 -11.38
CA THR A 280 11.46 -4.88 -10.17
C THR A 280 12.41 -4.83 -8.97
N ILE A 281 13.06 -5.95 -8.62
CA ILE A 281 13.99 -6.02 -7.48
C ILE A 281 15.17 -5.08 -7.68
N ASP A 282 15.73 -5.01 -8.89
CA ASP A 282 16.88 -4.14 -9.19
C ASP A 282 16.50 -2.66 -9.06
N THR A 283 15.27 -2.30 -9.42
CA THR A 283 14.77 -0.92 -9.30
C THR A 283 14.53 -0.53 -7.83
N VAL A 284 13.90 -1.41 -7.04
CA VAL A 284 13.70 -1.18 -5.60
C VAL A 284 15.04 -1.10 -4.88
N THR A 285 15.94 -2.06 -5.12
CA THR A 285 17.27 -2.11 -4.49
C THR A 285 18.08 -0.87 -4.83
N ARG A 286 18.09 -0.44 -6.11
CA ARG A 286 18.79 0.77 -6.52
C ARG A 286 18.24 2.03 -5.86
N ALA A 287 16.92 2.13 -5.67
CA ALA A 287 16.31 3.24 -4.97
C ALA A 287 16.64 3.23 -3.46
N ALA A 288 16.47 2.08 -2.80
CA ALA A 288 16.73 1.90 -1.37
C ALA A 288 18.19 2.15 -0.98
N PHE A 289 19.14 1.73 -1.83
CA PHE A 289 20.58 1.88 -1.60
C PHE A 289 21.16 3.16 -2.23
N SER A 290 20.32 4.11 -2.67
CA SER A 290 20.78 5.42 -3.11
C SER A 290 21.49 6.14 -1.95
N PRO A 291 22.67 6.76 -2.16
CA PRO A 291 23.39 7.46 -1.10
C PRO A 291 22.55 8.58 -0.46
N ALA A 292 22.59 8.64 0.88
CA ALA A 292 22.02 9.72 1.68
C ALA A 292 23.04 10.19 2.72
N ALA A 293 22.94 11.45 3.12
CA ALA A 293 23.88 12.10 4.04
C ALA A 293 23.17 12.95 5.08
N GLY A 294 23.90 13.33 6.13
CA GLY A 294 23.36 14.11 7.24
C GLY A 294 22.19 13.39 7.92
N ARG A 295 21.14 14.15 8.24
CA ARG A 295 19.95 13.63 8.92
C ARG A 295 19.22 12.53 8.13
N LEU A 296 19.26 12.60 6.79
CA LEU A 296 18.60 11.63 5.91
C LEU A 296 19.30 10.27 5.86
N ALA A 297 20.51 10.15 6.42
CA ALA A 297 21.27 8.91 6.35
C ALA A 297 20.65 7.78 7.21
N GLU A 298 19.99 8.12 8.32
CA GLU A 298 19.33 7.11 9.16
C GLU A 298 18.08 6.51 8.52
N PRO A 299 17.07 7.28 8.05
CA PRO A 299 15.94 6.71 7.34
C PRO A 299 16.37 5.90 6.10
N ALA A 300 17.45 6.29 5.42
CA ALA A 300 18.01 5.50 4.32
C ALA A 300 18.48 4.10 4.76
N ARG A 301 19.20 4.00 5.89
CA ARG A 301 19.62 2.70 6.45
C ARG A 301 18.44 1.83 6.89
N ARG A 302 17.38 2.46 7.41
CA ARG A 302 16.12 1.75 7.75
C ARG A 302 15.50 1.12 6.51
N VAL A 303 15.33 1.90 5.43
CA VAL A 303 14.82 1.39 4.14
C VAL A 303 15.71 0.26 3.57
N GLN A 304 17.03 0.38 3.66
CA GLN A 304 17.98 -0.66 3.22
C GLN A 304 17.78 -1.97 3.98
N ALA A 305 17.69 -1.90 5.31
CA ALA A 305 17.45 -3.07 6.14
C ALA A 305 16.08 -3.71 5.85
N GLN A 306 15.00 -2.92 5.81
CA GLN A 306 13.67 -3.45 5.52
C GLN A 306 13.59 -4.07 4.13
N THR A 307 14.24 -3.49 3.12
CA THR A 307 14.29 -4.07 1.76
C THR A 307 14.93 -5.46 1.77
N VAL A 308 16.05 -5.63 2.49
CA VAL A 308 16.73 -6.93 2.62
C VAL A 308 15.86 -7.93 3.38
N LEU A 309 15.26 -7.52 4.50
CA LEU A 309 14.42 -8.38 5.32
C LEU A 309 13.14 -8.81 4.61
N ALA A 310 12.50 -7.91 3.86
CA ALA A 310 11.33 -8.22 3.04
C ALA A 310 11.67 -9.30 1.99
N LEU A 311 12.72 -9.08 1.18
CA LEU A 311 13.15 -10.04 0.16
C LEU A 311 13.56 -11.39 0.76
N ALA A 312 14.31 -11.39 1.85
CA ALA A 312 14.72 -12.62 2.53
C ALA A 312 13.53 -13.35 3.17
N GLY A 313 12.56 -12.62 3.72
CA GLY A 313 11.33 -13.16 4.29
C GLY A 313 10.52 -13.96 3.27
N LEU A 314 10.47 -13.52 2.02
CA LEU A 314 9.79 -14.24 0.93
C LEU A 314 10.38 -15.64 0.69
N LEU A 315 11.69 -15.82 0.87
CA LEU A 315 12.37 -17.11 0.68
C LEU A 315 12.06 -18.13 1.78
N ARG A 316 11.51 -17.70 2.93
CA ARG A 316 11.10 -18.59 4.02
C ARG A 316 9.69 -19.16 3.82
N GLY A 317 8.88 -18.51 2.99
CA GLY A 317 7.51 -18.93 2.71
C GLY A 317 7.43 -20.09 1.70
N THR A 318 6.28 -20.75 1.64
CA THR A 318 5.98 -21.81 0.67
C THR A 318 5.26 -21.31 -0.58
N SER A 319 4.90 -20.03 -0.62
CA SER A 319 4.06 -19.42 -1.67
C SER A 319 4.82 -19.05 -2.94
N LEU A 320 6.15 -19.01 -2.91
CA LEU A 320 6.96 -18.67 -4.08
C LEU A 320 7.17 -19.88 -5.00
N SER A 321 7.14 -19.63 -6.31
CA SER A 321 7.66 -20.60 -7.28
C SER A 321 9.18 -20.75 -7.12
N SER A 322 9.73 -21.90 -7.53
CA SER A 322 11.18 -22.13 -7.51
C SER A 322 11.96 -21.10 -8.34
N THR A 323 11.39 -20.65 -9.46
CA THR A 323 11.96 -19.59 -10.30
C THR A 323 11.99 -18.26 -9.56
N SER A 324 10.90 -17.86 -8.92
CA SER A 324 10.83 -16.63 -8.13
C SER A 324 11.85 -16.63 -6.99
N ALA A 325 11.94 -17.76 -6.27
CA ALA A 325 12.90 -17.93 -5.19
C ALA A 325 14.36 -17.84 -5.69
N ALA A 326 14.70 -18.50 -6.80
CA ALA A 326 16.03 -18.43 -7.40
C ALA A 326 16.41 -17.01 -7.85
N ILE A 327 15.46 -16.28 -8.42
CA ILE A 327 15.61 -14.88 -8.87
C ILE A 327 15.88 -13.95 -7.66
N ILE A 328 15.18 -14.14 -6.54
CA ILE A 328 15.40 -13.35 -5.33
C ILE A 328 16.74 -13.72 -4.66
N ASP A 329 17.02 -15.01 -4.47
CA ASP A 329 18.25 -15.50 -3.82
C ASP A 329 19.51 -15.05 -4.56
N GLY A 330 19.51 -15.09 -5.90
CA GLY A 330 20.64 -14.61 -6.71
C GLY A 330 20.93 -13.12 -6.53
N ARG A 331 19.89 -12.29 -6.39
CA ARG A 331 20.03 -10.84 -6.18
C ARG A 331 20.49 -10.53 -4.76
N LEU A 332 19.93 -11.20 -3.75
CA LEU A 332 20.41 -11.11 -2.38
C LEU A 332 21.89 -11.51 -2.27
N THR A 333 22.30 -12.58 -2.92
CA THR A 333 23.71 -13.02 -2.95
C THR A 333 24.64 -11.98 -3.60
N THR A 334 24.19 -11.35 -4.69
CA THR A 334 24.94 -10.29 -5.37
C THR A 334 25.05 -9.03 -4.49
N LEU A 335 23.95 -8.64 -3.85
CA LEU A 335 23.90 -7.52 -2.92
C LEU A 335 24.81 -7.78 -1.71
N ALA A 336 24.79 -8.99 -1.14
CA ALA A 336 25.65 -9.37 -0.02
C ALA A 336 27.14 -9.20 -0.34
N THR A 337 27.56 -9.64 -1.54
CA THR A 337 28.94 -9.46 -2.01
C THR A 337 29.32 -7.98 -2.07
N THR A 338 28.45 -7.15 -2.62
CA THR A 338 28.66 -5.69 -2.72
C THR A 338 28.76 -5.04 -1.34
N LEU A 339 27.84 -5.36 -0.43
CA LEU A 339 27.75 -4.77 0.90
C LEU A 339 28.91 -5.19 1.82
N LYS A 340 29.36 -6.45 1.76
CA LYS A 340 30.56 -6.92 2.47
C LYS A 340 31.81 -6.14 2.06
N ALA A 341 31.90 -5.77 0.78
CA ALA A 341 33.00 -4.99 0.22
C ALA A 341 32.86 -3.47 0.44
N SER A 342 31.82 -2.99 1.14
CA SER A 342 31.56 -1.56 1.30
C SER A 342 32.76 -0.80 1.88
N ALA A 343 33.09 0.29 1.19
CA ALA A 343 34.10 1.28 1.54
C ALA A 343 33.49 2.68 1.76
N ALA A 344 32.20 2.75 2.14
CA ALA A 344 31.53 4.01 2.41
C ALA A 344 32.33 4.92 3.36
N ALA A 345 32.46 6.21 3.01
CA ALA A 345 33.27 7.14 3.80
C ALA A 345 32.72 7.31 5.23
N ASN A 346 31.39 7.38 5.37
CA ASN A 346 30.73 7.42 6.67
C ASN A 346 30.92 6.08 7.42
N PRO A 347 31.49 6.08 8.64
CA PRO A 347 31.77 4.85 9.38
C PRO A 347 30.51 4.07 9.78
N VAL A 348 29.39 4.75 10.07
CA VAL A 348 28.12 4.11 10.41
C VAL A 348 27.52 3.43 9.19
N GLN A 349 27.50 4.11 8.03
CA GLN A 349 27.03 3.49 6.78
C GLN A 349 27.87 2.26 6.44
N ARG A 350 29.19 2.37 6.54
CA ARG A 350 30.10 1.28 6.22
C ARG A 350 29.93 0.08 7.17
N ALA A 351 29.65 0.33 8.46
CA ALA A 351 29.32 -0.72 9.42
C ALA A 351 27.96 -1.37 9.12
N HIS A 352 26.95 -0.56 8.77
CA HIS A 352 25.62 -1.02 8.38
C HIS A 352 25.66 -1.91 7.13
N ASP A 353 26.32 -1.47 6.06
CA ASP A 353 26.47 -2.25 4.83
C ASP A 353 27.13 -3.60 5.14
N ARG A 354 28.27 -3.59 5.85
CA ARG A 354 28.99 -4.83 6.17
C ARG A 354 28.17 -5.77 7.06
N TRP A 355 27.39 -5.21 7.99
CA TRP A 355 26.47 -6.00 8.82
C TRP A 355 25.37 -6.65 7.97
N LEU A 356 24.71 -5.90 7.07
CA LEU A 356 23.70 -6.44 6.15
C LEU A 356 24.31 -7.50 5.22
N GLY A 357 25.48 -7.23 4.63
CA GLY A 357 26.16 -8.18 3.78
C GLY A 357 26.53 -9.47 4.52
N ALA A 358 27.03 -9.36 5.76
CA ALA A 358 27.29 -10.52 6.61
C ALA A 358 26.02 -11.29 6.95
N LEU A 359 24.93 -10.60 7.29
CA LEU A 359 23.63 -11.20 7.61
C LEU A 359 23.06 -11.98 6.42
N ILE A 360 23.04 -11.41 5.20
CA ILE A 360 22.55 -12.10 4.01
C ILE A 360 23.40 -13.35 3.70
N GLY A 361 24.71 -13.29 3.96
CA GLY A 361 25.61 -14.41 3.74
C GLY A 361 25.53 -15.52 4.80
N ASP A 362 24.82 -15.30 5.91
CA ASP A 362 24.66 -16.23 7.02
C ASP A 362 23.17 -16.61 7.13
N ARG A 363 22.76 -17.61 6.34
CA ARG A 363 21.35 -18.02 6.19
C ARG A 363 20.73 -18.44 7.52
N GLU A 364 21.46 -19.17 8.36
CA GLU A 364 20.95 -19.61 9.67
C GLU A 364 20.64 -18.40 10.57
N ARG A 365 21.57 -17.44 10.66
CA ARG A 365 21.35 -16.22 11.44
C ARG A 365 20.19 -15.38 10.89
N LEU A 366 20.09 -15.26 9.57
CA LEU A 366 19.00 -14.54 8.91
C LEU A 366 17.64 -15.21 9.20
N ASP A 367 17.56 -16.53 9.10
CA ASP A 367 16.35 -17.30 9.40
C ASP A 367 15.93 -17.14 10.86
N GLN A 368 16.88 -17.19 11.81
CA GLN A 368 16.61 -16.95 13.23
C GLN A 368 16.11 -15.52 13.49
N LEU A 369 16.71 -14.52 12.83
CA LEU A 369 16.31 -13.12 12.95
C LEU A 369 14.86 -12.92 12.45
N LEU A 370 14.54 -13.46 11.27
CA LEU A 370 13.21 -13.40 10.69
C LEU A 370 12.18 -14.20 11.50
N ALA A 371 12.54 -15.38 12.03
CA ALA A 371 11.67 -16.19 12.87
C ALA A 371 11.29 -15.47 14.17
N ALA A 372 12.24 -14.74 14.75
CA ALA A 372 12.02 -13.91 15.93
C ALA A 372 11.35 -12.56 15.62
N LYS A 373 10.98 -12.29 14.35
CA LYS A 373 10.44 -10.99 13.89
C LYS A 373 11.30 -9.79 14.34
N ARG A 374 12.62 -9.99 14.46
CA ARG A 374 13.52 -8.92 14.89
C ARG A 374 13.61 -7.88 13.79
N HIS A 375 13.48 -6.61 14.18
CA HIS A 375 13.44 -5.46 13.27
C HIS A 375 12.27 -5.45 12.28
N ALA A 376 11.29 -6.36 12.41
CA ALA A 376 10.04 -6.25 11.69
C ALA A 376 9.22 -5.13 12.34
N PRO A 377 8.85 -4.07 11.60
CA PRO A 377 8.03 -3.03 12.15
C PRO A 377 6.61 -3.56 12.43
N ALA A 378 5.97 -3.02 13.46
CA ALA A 378 4.54 -3.19 13.67
C ALA A 378 3.83 -1.99 13.06
N THR A 379 3.29 -2.16 11.86
CA THR A 379 2.48 -1.12 11.21
C THR A 379 1.21 -0.89 12.04
N PRO A 380 0.97 0.33 12.56
CA PRO A 380 -0.22 0.58 13.36
C PRO A 380 -1.50 0.27 12.58
N PRO A 381 -2.56 -0.23 13.24
CA PRO A 381 -3.84 -0.50 12.62
C PRO A 381 -4.38 0.71 11.87
N GLY A 382 -5.27 0.45 10.91
CA GLY A 382 -5.58 1.51 9.97
C GLY A 382 -6.90 1.50 9.24
N SER A 383 -7.36 0.33 8.78
CA SER A 383 -8.59 0.31 8.00
C SER A 383 -9.73 0.50 9.00
N PRO A 384 -10.52 1.57 8.89
CA PRO A 384 -11.58 1.83 9.86
C PRO A 384 -12.70 0.78 9.77
N ILE A 385 -12.81 0.08 8.63
CA ILE A 385 -13.83 -0.94 8.34
C ILE A 385 -13.18 -2.10 7.57
N GLY A 386 -13.58 -3.34 7.88
CA GLY A 386 -13.31 -4.52 7.04
C GLY A 386 -11.87 -5.04 7.03
N ALA A 387 -11.05 -4.72 8.03
CA ALA A 387 -9.71 -5.31 8.19
C ALA A 387 -9.78 -6.79 8.62
N GLU A 388 -10.80 -7.15 9.39
CA GLU A 388 -10.96 -8.49 9.96
C GLU A 388 -12.47 -8.81 10.03
N THR A 389 -12.94 -9.74 9.18
CA THR A 389 -14.32 -10.25 9.07
C THR A 389 -15.29 -9.46 8.18
N GLY A 390 -15.54 -10.01 6.97
CA GLY A 390 -16.82 -9.81 6.30
C GLY A 390 -17.89 -10.58 7.07
N TRP A 391 -18.83 -9.88 7.71
CA TRP A 391 -20.01 -10.49 8.32
C TRP A 391 -20.90 -11.24 7.29
N HIS A 392 -20.60 -11.09 6.00
CA HIS A 392 -21.27 -11.71 4.86
C HIS A 392 -20.46 -12.81 4.19
N ASP A 393 -19.22 -13.08 4.63
CA ASP A 393 -18.43 -14.22 4.15
C ASP A 393 -18.87 -15.47 4.93
N GLY A 394 -20.02 -16.00 4.52
CA GLY A 394 -20.65 -17.16 5.13
C GLY A 394 -19.85 -18.44 4.93
N ASP A 395 -18.86 -18.70 5.80
CA ASP A 395 -18.49 -20.06 6.16
C ASP A 395 -19.59 -20.64 7.06
N LEU A 396 -20.71 -21.05 6.45
CA LEU A 396 -21.63 -21.96 7.12
C LEU A 396 -20.91 -23.31 7.25
N PRO A 397 -20.66 -23.83 8.48
CA PRO A 397 -20.05 -25.13 8.64
C PRO A 397 -20.93 -26.20 7.99
N THR A 398 -20.36 -26.93 7.04
CA THR A 398 -20.97 -28.15 6.50
C THR A 398 -21.34 -29.08 7.67
N PRO A 399 -22.62 -29.45 7.85
CA PRO A 399 -22.99 -30.39 8.88
C PRO A 399 -22.43 -31.76 8.51
N THR A 400 -21.47 -32.25 9.29
CA THR A 400 -21.03 -33.63 9.26
C THR A 400 -22.20 -34.55 9.59
N ARG A 401 -22.50 -35.50 8.70
CA ARG A 401 -23.19 -36.75 9.08
C ARG A 401 -22.15 -37.83 9.31
#